data_AF-A0A7X6XJB5-F1
#
_entry.id   AF-A0A7X6XJB5-F1
#
_cell.length_a   1.000
_cell.length_b   1.000
_cell.length_c   1.000
_cell.angle_alpha   90.00
_cell.angle_beta   90.00
_cell.angle_gamma   90.00
#
_symmetry.space_group_name_H-M   'P 1'
#
loop_
_entity.id
_entity.type
_entity.pdbx_description
1 polymer ?
#
loop_
_entity_poly.entity_id
_entity_poly.type
_entity_poly.pdbx_seq_one_letter_code
_entity_poly.pdbx_strand_id
1 'polypeptide(L)'
;MAVATEEQDYGSRLRRLLATADAPAPRSLPDWGGCADPGFDRPGDAVVLLEAPDGRAAGVEACAREAAALVGSAIECGRGLAVAAAVECARGARGAILTLDPLPEGEAPVSALFRPRGAGVLVSLPKERLPDLEALAARHGVAAVCLGMVGGDRLMFCATTEILLEIATTELAPRWLQEEI
;
A
#
# COMPACT_ATOMS: atom_id res chain seq x y z
N MET A 1 -22.88 24.28 -20.50
CA MET A 1 -22.95 23.05 -19.68
C MET A 1 -21.74 23.06 -18.76
N ALA A 2 -21.95 23.39 -17.48
CA ALA A 2 -20.91 23.26 -16.47
C ALA A 2 -20.80 21.76 -16.13
N VAL A 3 -19.69 21.13 -16.51
CA VAL A 3 -19.29 19.84 -15.95
C VAL A 3 -18.91 20.15 -14.51
N ALA A 4 -19.70 19.67 -13.55
CA ALA A 4 -19.32 19.75 -12.15
C ALA A 4 -17.97 19.05 -12.00
N THR A 5 -16.93 19.83 -11.73
CA THR A 5 -15.63 19.34 -11.28
C THR A 5 -15.88 18.61 -9.97
N GLU A 6 -15.91 17.29 -10.02
CA GLU A 6 -15.90 16.42 -8.86
C GLU A 6 -14.68 16.82 -8.04
N GLU A 7 -14.93 17.51 -6.93
CA GLU A 7 -13.93 17.98 -5.99
C GLU A 7 -13.07 16.77 -5.60
N GLN A 8 -11.79 16.79 -5.98
CA GLN A 8 -10.84 15.69 -5.81
C GLN A 8 -10.44 15.54 -4.34
N ASP A 9 -11.40 15.32 -3.45
CA ASP A 9 -11.13 14.97 -2.06
C ASP A 9 -10.83 13.47 -1.96
N TYR A 10 -9.58 13.12 -2.26
CA TYR A 10 -9.07 11.76 -2.11
C TYR A 10 -9.19 11.26 -0.66
N GLY A 11 -9.14 12.15 0.33
CA GLY A 11 -9.34 11.82 1.74
C GLY A 11 -10.75 11.32 2.01
N SER A 12 -11.78 12.05 1.56
CA SER A 12 -13.18 11.61 1.67
C SER A 12 -13.44 10.30 0.93
N ARG A 13 -12.83 10.10 -0.25
CA ARG A 13 -12.92 8.83 -0.98
C ARG A 13 -12.30 7.68 -0.20
N LEU A 14 -11.09 7.88 0.35
CA LEU A 14 -10.41 6.87 1.16
C LEU A 14 -11.25 6.50 2.39
N ARG A 15 -11.73 7.49 3.17
CA ARG A 15 -12.58 7.26 4.35
C ARG A 15 -13.82 6.43 4.01
N ARG A 16 -14.48 6.71 2.88
CA ARG A 16 -15.63 5.92 2.41
C ARG A 16 -15.27 4.46 2.15
N LEU A 17 -14.13 4.21 1.49
CA LEU A 17 -13.66 2.85 1.20
C LEU A 17 -13.28 2.06 2.46
N LEU A 18 -12.75 2.74 3.48
CA LEU A 18 -12.41 2.15 4.78
C LEU A 18 -13.64 1.87 5.65
N ALA A 19 -14.71 2.65 5.50
CA ALA A 19 -15.96 2.51 6.27
C ALA A 19 -16.94 1.48 5.68
N THR A 20 -16.68 0.93 4.49
CA THR A 20 -17.59 0.01 3.79
C THR A 20 -17.62 -1.36 4.47
N ALA A 21 -18.71 -1.70 5.16
CA ALA A 21 -18.84 -2.94 5.95
C ALA A 21 -18.78 -4.23 5.13
N ASP A 22 -19.41 -4.22 3.96
CA ASP A 22 -19.66 -5.45 3.19
C ASP A 22 -18.47 -5.87 2.33
N ALA A 23 -17.39 -5.10 2.34
CA ALA A 23 -16.18 -5.48 1.62
C ALA A 23 -15.35 -6.50 2.44
N PRO A 24 -14.55 -7.36 1.80
CA PRO A 24 -13.55 -8.12 2.53
C PRO A 24 -12.41 -7.20 2.97
N ALA A 25 -11.86 -7.45 4.16
CA ALA A 25 -10.59 -6.85 4.57
C ALA A 25 -9.48 -7.25 3.59
N PRO A 26 -8.52 -6.35 3.28
CA PRO A 26 -7.35 -6.74 2.50
C PRO A 26 -6.55 -7.82 3.24
N ARG A 27 -6.20 -8.88 2.53
CA ARG A 27 -5.42 -10.00 3.07
C ARG A 27 -3.98 -9.58 3.36
N SER A 28 -3.44 -10.05 4.48
CA SER A 28 -2.03 -9.89 4.83
C SER A 28 -1.26 -11.22 4.80
N LEU A 29 0.07 -11.13 4.84
CA LEU A 29 0.96 -12.31 4.79
C LEU A 29 0.85 -13.35 5.94
N PRO A 30 0.31 -13.10 7.16
CA PRO A 30 0.14 -14.15 8.16
C PRO A 30 -0.77 -15.28 7.67
N ASP A 31 -1.80 -14.94 6.88
CA ASP A 31 -2.67 -15.91 6.21
C ASP A 31 -1.92 -16.75 5.16
N TRP A 32 -0.68 -16.35 4.83
CA TRP A 32 0.22 -16.99 3.88
C TRP A 32 1.41 -17.69 4.56
N GLY A 33 1.44 -17.74 5.91
CA GLY A 33 2.20 -18.73 6.68
C GLY A 33 3.55 -18.31 7.27
N GLY A 34 3.82 -17.04 7.62
CA GLY A 34 5.10 -16.76 8.31
C GLY A 34 5.47 -15.35 8.81
N CYS A 35 4.74 -14.28 8.50
CA CYS A 35 5.07 -12.95 9.03
C CYS A 35 4.18 -12.60 10.22
N ALA A 36 4.74 -12.06 11.31
CA ALA A 36 3.95 -11.27 12.25
C ALA A 36 3.53 -9.99 11.53
N ASP A 37 2.25 -9.63 11.54
CA ASP A 37 1.72 -8.49 10.77
C ASP A 37 1.33 -7.33 11.68
N PRO A 38 2.31 -6.54 12.15
CA PRO A 38 2.02 -5.37 12.96
C PRO A 38 1.61 -4.15 12.11
N GLY A 39 1.45 -4.28 10.78
CA GLY A 39 1.36 -3.13 9.88
C GLY A 39 2.66 -2.30 9.87
N PHE A 40 2.56 -0.99 9.62
CA PHE A 40 3.71 -0.09 9.63
C PHE A 40 4.20 0.24 11.06
N ASP A 41 5.04 -0.60 11.65
CA ASP A 41 5.44 -0.48 13.06
C ASP A 41 6.86 0.08 13.29
N ARG A 42 7.66 0.24 12.22
CA ARG A 42 9.06 0.68 12.29
C ARG A 42 9.32 1.94 11.46
N PRO A 43 9.69 3.07 12.08
CA PRO A 43 10.05 4.27 11.35
C PRO A 43 11.35 4.06 10.56
N GLY A 44 11.37 4.53 9.31
CA GLY A 44 12.52 4.41 8.41
C GLY A 44 12.54 3.13 7.56
N ASP A 45 11.60 2.22 7.77
CA ASP A 45 11.38 1.10 6.86
C ASP A 45 10.96 1.63 5.47
N ALA A 46 11.54 1.05 4.43
CA ALA A 46 11.15 1.32 3.06
C ALA A 46 9.77 0.70 2.80
N VAL A 47 8.93 1.40 2.05
CA VAL A 47 7.63 0.91 1.59
C VAL A 47 7.74 0.58 0.11
N VAL A 48 7.50 -0.67 -0.24
CA VAL A 48 7.73 -1.20 -1.58
C VAL A 48 6.45 -1.83 -2.13
N LEU A 49 6.10 -1.48 -3.36
CA LEU A 49 5.07 -2.17 -4.12
C LEU A 49 5.72 -3.28 -4.97
N LEU A 50 5.31 -4.52 -4.70
CA LEU A 50 5.58 -5.66 -5.57
C LEU A 50 4.46 -5.76 -6.59
N GLU A 51 4.77 -5.66 -7.88
CA GLU A 51 3.79 -5.82 -8.95
C GLU A 51 4.37 -6.47 -10.20
N ALA A 52 3.56 -7.27 -10.89
CA ALA A 52 3.95 -7.89 -12.15
C ALA A 52 3.57 -6.96 -13.32
N PRO A 53 4.53 -6.43 -14.09
CA PRO A 53 4.25 -5.52 -15.20
C PRO A 53 3.44 -6.16 -16.34
N ASP A 54 3.42 -7.49 -16.42
CA ASP A 54 2.67 -8.27 -17.41
C ASP A 54 1.38 -8.90 -16.85
N GLY A 55 1.01 -8.60 -15.60
CA GLY A 55 -0.19 -9.12 -14.95
C GLY A 55 -0.09 -10.56 -14.43
N ARG A 56 1.10 -11.17 -14.37
CA ARG A 56 1.29 -12.52 -13.80
C ARG A 56 1.18 -12.54 -12.28
N ALA A 57 -0.05 -12.68 -11.80
CA ALA A 57 -0.40 -12.71 -10.38
C ALA A 57 0.39 -13.73 -9.53
N ALA A 58 0.63 -14.92 -10.08
CA ALA A 58 1.30 -16.01 -9.36
C ALA A 58 2.76 -15.66 -8.97
N GLY A 59 3.45 -14.85 -9.76
CA GLY A 59 4.83 -14.44 -9.46
C GLY A 59 4.91 -13.50 -8.26
N VAL A 60 3.95 -12.57 -8.15
CA VAL A 60 3.91 -11.62 -7.02
C VAL A 60 3.60 -12.34 -5.71
N GLU A 61 2.63 -13.24 -5.71
CA GLU A 61 2.30 -14.04 -4.52
C GLU A 61 3.47 -14.91 -4.07
N ALA A 62 4.12 -15.61 -5.01
CA ALA A 62 5.30 -16.42 -4.70
C ALA A 62 6.46 -15.58 -4.16
N CYS A 63 6.73 -14.43 -4.78
CA CYS A 63 7.74 -13.48 -4.32
C CYS A 63 7.46 -12.99 -2.91
N ALA A 64 6.23 -12.55 -2.61
CA ALA A 64 5.86 -12.05 -1.29
C ALA A 64 5.97 -13.14 -0.21
N ARG A 65 5.62 -14.40 -0.52
CA ARG A 65 5.82 -15.53 0.40
C ARG A 65 7.30 -15.80 0.68
N GLU A 66 8.15 -15.83 -0.34
CA GLU A 66 9.60 -16.03 -0.15
C GLU A 66 10.23 -14.85 0.60
N ALA A 67 9.67 -13.64 0.44
CA ALA A 67 10.11 -12.42 1.12
C ALA A 67 9.67 -12.33 2.60
N ALA A 68 8.87 -13.27 3.12
CA ALA A 68 8.29 -13.18 4.47
C ALA A 68 9.34 -13.02 5.59
N ALA A 69 10.57 -13.53 5.40
CA ALA A 69 11.67 -13.36 6.35
C ALA A 69 12.42 -12.02 6.22
N LEU A 70 12.18 -11.29 5.13
CA LEU A 70 12.81 -10.01 4.81
C LEU A 70 11.98 -8.83 5.31
N VAL A 71 10.65 -8.94 5.19
CA VAL A 71 9.68 -7.85 5.39
C VAL A 71 9.20 -7.76 6.84
N GLY A 72 8.81 -6.55 7.25
CA GLY A 72 8.14 -6.27 8.52
C GLY A 72 6.62 -6.38 8.42
N SER A 73 6.05 -6.07 7.26
CA SER A 73 4.62 -6.19 7.00
C SER A 73 4.34 -6.40 5.51
N ALA A 74 3.15 -6.90 5.18
CA ALA A 74 2.72 -7.06 3.79
C ALA A 74 1.22 -7.22 3.65
N ILE A 75 0.65 -6.55 2.66
CA ILE A 75 -0.79 -6.49 2.40
C ILE A 75 -1.09 -6.46 0.90
N GLU A 76 -2.17 -7.10 0.49
CA GLU A 76 -2.62 -7.05 -0.91
C GLU A 76 -3.20 -5.67 -1.29
N CYS A 77 -2.96 -5.24 -2.52
CA CYS A 77 -3.46 -3.99 -3.09
C CYS A 77 -4.75 -4.19 -3.91
N GLY A 78 -5.50 -5.27 -3.69
CA GLY A 78 -6.72 -5.60 -4.43
C GLY A 78 -7.80 -4.52 -4.38
N ARG A 79 -7.79 -3.67 -3.35
CA ARG A 79 -8.71 -2.51 -3.20
C ARG A 79 -8.05 -1.16 -3.49
N GLY A 80 -6.86 -1.17 -4.07
CA GLY A 80 -6.06 0.01 -4.37
C GLY A 80 -4.97 0.28 -3.34
N LEU A 81 -3.92 0.96 -3.81
CA LEU A 81 -2.71 1.25 -3.05
C LEU A 81 -2.98 2.15 -1.84
N ALA A 82 -3.85 3.15 -1.99
CA ALA A 82 -4.21 4.04 -0.88
C ALA A 82 -4.94 3.30 0.26
N VAL A 83 -5.77 2.31 -0.07
CA VAL A 83 -6.47 1.48 0.91
C VAL A 83 -5.49 0.56 1.63
N ALA A 84 -4.60 -0.10 0.89
CA ALA A 84 -3.55 -0.95 1.45
C ALA A 84 -2.67 -0.17 2.45
N ALA A 85 -2.11 0.97 2.02
CA ALA A 85 -1.28 1.81 2.88
C ALA A 85 -2.03 2.33 4.10
N ALA A 86 -3.31 2.68 3.96
CA ALA A 86 -4.15 3.11 5.08
C ALA A 86 -4.37 2.01 6.12
N VAL A 87 -4.61 0.77 5.68
CA VAL A 87 -4.76 -0.36 6.61
C VAL A 87 -3.45 -0.63 7.34
N GLU A 88 -2.32 -0.60 6.65
CA GLU A 88 -0.99 -0.76 7.26
C GLU A 88 -0.67 0.33 8.28
N CYS A 89 -0.99 1.59 7.95
CA CYS A 89 -0.83 2.71 8.87
C CYS A 89 -1.71 2.57 10.12
N ALA A 90 -2.94 2.08 9.95
CA ALA A 90 -3.88 1.86 11.05
C ALA A 90 -3.43 0.72 11.96
N ARG A 91 -2.98 -0.41 11.40
CA ARG A 91 -2.44 -1.56 12.14
C ARG A 91 -1.19 -1.21 12.94
N GLY A 92 -0.26 -0.48 12.33
CA GLY A 92 1.03 -0.11 12.94
C GLY A 92 1.02 1.18 13.75
N ALA A 93 -0.12 1.89 13.80
CA ALA A 93 -0.28 3.20 14.43
C ALA A 93 0.80 4.22 13.99
N ARG A 94 1.17 4.20 12.70
CA ARG A 94 2.22 5.06 12.14
C ARG A 94 1.93 5.46 10.72
N GLY A 95 2.35 6.67 10.37
CA GLY A 95 2.22 7.21 9.03
C GLY A 95 3.21 6.62 8.03
N ALA A 96 3.12 7.11 6.80
CA ALA A 96 4.09 6.88 5.75
C ALA A 96 4.04 8.03 4.75
N ILE A 97 5.19 8.35 4.15
CA ILE A 97 5.28 9.27 3.02
C ILE A 97 5.61 8.45 1.78
N LEU A 98 4.69 8.45 0.82
CA LEU A 98 4.73 7.65 -0.40
C LEU A 98 4.69 8.56 -1.63
N THR A 99 5.41 8.18 -2.68
CA THR A 99 5.55 8.94 -3.92
C THR A 99 5.14 8.05 -5.09
N LEU A 100 4.32 8.59 -5.99
CA LEU A 100 3.82 7.87 -7.18
C LEU A 100 4.60 8.22 -8.44
N ASP A 101 5.80 8.77 -8.31
CA ASP A 101 6.57 9.29 -9.45
C ASP A 101 7.52 8.27 -10.08
N PRO A 102 7.60 8.24 -11.42
CA PRO A 102 6.69 8.93 -12.35
C PRO A 102 5.32 8.23 -12.40
N LEU A 103 4.24 9.01 -12.50
CA LEU A 103 2.95 8.43 -12.89
C LEU A 103 3.06 7.91 -14.33
N PRO A 104 2.54 6.70 -14.64
CA PRO A 104 2.47 6.21 -16.01
C PRO A 104 1.76 7.22 -16.92
N GLU A 105 2.22 7.34 -18.17
CA GLU A 105 1.68 8.31 -19.12
C GLU A 105 0.17 8.11 -19.30
N GLY A 106 -0.59 9.18 -19.06
CA GLY A 106 -2.06 9.16 -19.12
C GLY A 106 -2.77 8.57 -17.90
N GLU A 107 -2.05 8.09 -16.87
CA GLU A 107 -2.67 7.65 -15.62
C GLU A 107 -3.00 8.85 -14.72
N ALA A 108 -4.29 9.05 -14.44
CA ALA A 108 -4.73 10.07 -13.50
C ALA A 108 -4.33 9.71 -12.05
N PRO A 109 -3.98 10.69 -11.19
CA PRO A 109 -3.57 10.42 -9.80
C PRO A 109 -4.58 9.58 -8.99
N VAL A 110 -5.87 9.87 -9.16
CA VAL A 110 -6.96 9.09 -8.54
C VAL A 110 -6.94 7.61 -8.94
N SER A 111 -6.57 7.31 -10.18
CA SER A 111 -6.43 5.94 -10.68
C SER A 111 -5.22 5.27 -10.05
N ALA A 112 -4.08 5.95 -10.00
CA ALA A 112 -2.87 5.41 -9.39
C ALA A 112 -3.06 5.04 -7.90
N LEU A 113 -3.88 5.82 -7.17
CA LEU A 113 -4.22 5.61 -5.76
C LEU A 113 -5.27 4.52 -5.52
N PHE A 114 -6.39 4.55 -6.27
CA PHE A 114 -7.59 3.78 -5.94
C PHE A 114 -7.94 2.68 -6.93
N ARG A 115 -7.23 2.55 -8.07
CA ARG A 115 -7.45 1.44 -8.99
C ARG A 115 -7.07 0.13 -8.30
N PRO A 116 -7.94 -0.89 -8.32
CA PRO A 116 -7.58 -2.24 -7.92
C PRO A 116 -6.30 -2.69 -8.63
N ARG A 117 -5.25 -2.97 -7.86
CA ARG A 117 -3.98 -3.48 -8.40
C ARG A 117 -3.97 -4.98 -8.25
N GLY A 118 -4.65 -5.68 -9.17
CA GLY A 118 -4.77 -7.15 -9.26
C GLY A 118 -4.04 -7.92 -8.17
N ALA A 119 -2.82 -8.39 -8.47
CA ALA A 119 -1.97 -9.14 -7.55
C ALA A 119 -0.86 -8.30 -6.90
N GLY A 120 -1.00 -6.97 -6.87
CA GLY A 120 -0.01 -6.11 -6.24
C GLY A 120 0.04 -6.34 -4.73
N VAL A 121 1.24 -6.34 -4.16
CA VAL A 121 1.46 -6.48 -2.71
C VAL A 121 2.29 -5.30 -2.24
N LEU A 122 1.79 -4.59 -1.23
CA LEU A 122 2.53 -3.54 -0.55
C LEU A 122 3.26 -4.17 0.63
N VAL A 123 4.57 -3.94 0.74
CA VAL A 123 5.40 -4.46 1.83
C VAL A 123 6.17 -3.32 2.51
N SER A 124 6.50 -3.51 3.79
CA SER A 124 7.51 -2.71 4.48
C SER A 124 8.71 -3.55 4.86
N LEU A 125 9.92 -2.99 4.82
CA LEU A 125 11.14 -3.67 5.25
C LEU A 125 12.24 -2.68 5.66
N PRO A 126 13.21 -3.10 6.49
CA PRO A 126 14.39 -2.29 6.75
C PRO A 126 15.07 -1.90 5.43
N LYS A 127 15.36 -0.61 5.25
CA LYS A 127 15.89 -0.07 3.98
C LYS A 127 17.17 -0.79 3.52
N GLU A 128 17.97 -1.31 4.45
CA GLU A 128 19.21 -2.05 4.17
C GLU A 128 18.95 -3.39 3.47
N ARG A 129 17.72 -3.92 3.57
CA ARG A 129 17.28 -5.16 2.93
C ARG A 129 16.60 -4.94 1.58
N LEU A 130 16.44 -3.69 1.14
CA LEU A 130 15.86 -3.38 -0.17
C LEU A 130 16.58 -4.11 -1.32
N PRO A 131 17.93 -4.19 -1.38
CA PRO A 131 18.62 -4.92 -2.45
C PRO A 131 18.30 -6.43 -2.46
N ASP A 132 18.11 -7.04 -1.30
CA ASP A 132 17.74 -8.46 -1.19
C ASP A 132 16.33 -8.70 -1.75
N LEU A 133 15.39 -7.79 -1.45
CA LEU A 133 14.03 -7.84 -1.99
C LEU A 133 14.01 -7.62 -3.50
N GLU A 134 14.78 -6.67 -4.02
CA GLU A 134 14.89 -6.41 -5.47
C GLU A 134 15.45 -7.64 -6.22
N ALA A 135 16.51 -8.26 -5.68
CA ALA A 135 17.08 -9.49 -6.24
C ALA A 135 16.09 -10.66 -6.22
N LEU A 136 15.32 -10.78 -5.13
CA LEU A 136 14.26 -11.77 -5.02
C LEU A 136 13.13 -11.51 -6.04
N ALA A 137 12.65 -10.28 -6.13
CA ALA A 137 11.60 -9.90 -7.07
C ALA A 137 12.01 -10.16 -8.53
N ALA A 138 13.26 -9.84 -8.88
CA ALA A 138 13.81 -10.12 -10.20
C ALA A 138 13.80 -11.63 -10.55
N ARG A 139 14.11 -12.52 -9.60
CA ARG A 139 14.03 -13.98 -9.79
C ARG A 139 12.61 -14.46 -10.11
N HIS A 140 11.60 -13.77 -9.61
CA HIS A 140 10.17 -14.05 -9.85
C HIS A 140 9.59 -13.28 -11.05
N GLY A 141 10.38 -12.43 -11.71
CA GLY A 141 9.90 -11.57 -12.80
C GLY A 141 8.93 -10.48 -12.32
N VAL A 142 9.06 -10.06 -11.06
CA VAL A 142 8.23 -9.06 -10.38
C VAL A 142 9.00 -7.76 -10.27
N ALA A 143 8.33 -6.62 -10.46
CA ALA A 143 8.90 -5.32 -10.18
C ALA A 143 8.78 -5.01 -8.69
N ALA A 144 9.86 -4.54 -8.09
CA ALA A 144 9.87 -3.97 -6.73
C ALA A 144 10.03 -2.45 -6.85
N VAL A 145 8.96 -1.71 -6.58
CA VAL A 145 8.93 -0.24 -6.69
C VAL A 145 8.97 0.36 -5.30
N CYS A 146 10.09 0.98 -4.93
CA CYS A 146 10.19 1.72 -3.67
C CYS A 146 9.34 2.99 -3.76
N LEU A 147 8.25 3.02 -3.01
CA LEU A 147 7.31 4.15 -2.99
C LEU A 147 7.71 5.20 -1.96
N GLY A 148 8.42 4.83 -0.90
CA GLY A 148 8.78 5.80 0.13
C GLY A 148 9.14 5.12 1.44
N MET A 149 8.76 5.75 2.56
CA MET A 149 9.19 5.30 3.89
C MET A 149 8.09 5.44 4.95
N VAL A 150 8.12 4.53 5.91
CA VAL A 150 7.29 4.57 7.13
C VAL A 150 7.78 5.67 8.08
N GLY A 151 6.86 6.44 8.65
CA GLY A 151 7.19 7.49 9.63
C GLY A 151 6.07 8.49 9.85
N GLY A 152 6.16 9.23 10.96
CA GLY A 152 5.19 10.27 11.32
C GLY A 152 3.83 9.73 11.76
N ASP A 153 2.85 10.61 11.78
CA ASP A 153 1.47 10.38 12.22
C ASP A 153 0.44 10.60 11.09
N ARG A 154 0.92 10.62 9.84
CA ARG A 154 0.09 10.84 8.64
C ARG A 154 0.46 9.90 7.51
N LEU A 155 -0.55 9.42 6.79
CA LEU A 155 -0.37 8.83 5.49
C LEU A 155 -0.39 9.95 4.44
N MET A 156 0.71 10.07 3.70
CA MET A 156 0.87 11.04 2.62
C MET A 156 1.17 10.33 1.30
N PHE A 157 0.45 10.70 0.25
CA PHE A 157 0.83 10.40 -1.12
C PHE A 157 1.15 11.68 -1.88
N CYS A 158 2.32 11.69 -2.51
CA CYS A 158 2.79 12.78 -3.34
C CYS A 158 2.95 12.32 -4.80
N ALA A 159 2.72 13.24 -5.73
CA ALA A 159 3.16 13.12 -7.12
C ALA A 159 3.85 14.42 -7.53
N THR A 160 5.05 14.30 -8.05
CA THR A 160 6.07 15.32 -8.27
C THR A 160 6.29 16.22 -7.06
N THR A 161 5.55 17.32 -6.99
CA THR A 161 5.60 18.29 -5.88
C THR A 161 4.24 18.53 -5.24
N GLU A 162 3.22 17.80 -5.66
CA GLU A 162 1.85 17.94 -5.19
C GLU A 162 1.52 16.85 -4.16
N ILE A 163 0.91 17.26 -3.04
CA ILE A 163 0.31 16.34 -2.06
C ILE A 163 -1.07 15.97 -2.60
N LEU A 164 -1.23 14.71 -2.98
CA LEU A 164 -2.49 14.17 -3.48
C LEU A 164 -3.42 13.81 -2.32
N LEU A 165 -2.89 13.09 -1.34
CA LEU A 165 -3.63 12.59 -0.20
C LEU A 165 -2.81 12.84 1.06
N GLU A 166 -3.46 13.41 2.07
CA GLU A 166 -2.92 13.53 3.42
C GLU A 166 -4.03 13.21 4.42
N ILE A 167 -3.79 12.26 5.31
CA ILE A 167 -4.74 11.87 6.36
C ILE A 167 -3.99 11.46 7.63
N ALA A 168 -4.44 11.95 8.78
CA ALA A 168 -3.85 11.54 10.05
C ALA A 168 -4.15 10.07 10.33
N THR A 169 -3.19 9.36 10.93
CA THR A 169 -3.37 7.95 11.31
C THR A 169 -4.53 7.75 12.28
N THR A 170 -4.80 8.75 13.13
CA THR A 170 -5.95 8.78 14.04
C THR A 170 -7.31 8.87 13.34
N GLU A 171 -7.33 9.28 12.07
CA GLU A 171 -8.54 9.33 11.24
C GLU A 171 -8.72 8.05 10.42
N LEU A 172 -7.73 7.15 10.41
CA LEU A 172 -7.82 5.86 9.74
C LEU A 172 -8.59 4.89 10.64
N ALA A 173 -9.89 4.78 10.38
CA ALA A 173 -10.78 3.84 11.07
C ALA A 173 -11.32 2.77 10.10
N PRO A 174 -10.48 1.84 9.61
CA PRO A 174 -10.96 0.71 8.82
C PRO A 174 -11.88 -0.15 9.68
N ARG A 175 -13.13 -0.34 9.21
CA ARG A 175 -14.18 -0.97 10.01
C ARG A 175 -13.83 -2.39 10.46
N TRP A 176 -13.15 -3.16 9.61
CA TRP A 176 -12.71 -4.53 9.90
C TRP A 176 -11.67 -4.65 11.01
N LEU A 177 -10.91 -3.59 11.34
CA LEU A 177 -10.01 -3.63 12.52
C LEU A 177 -10.77 -3.48 13.85
N GLN A 178 -12.03 -3.06 13.82
CA GLN A 178 -12.86 -2.91 15.02
C GLN A 178 -13.60 -4.20 15.39
N GLU A 179 -13.63 -5.20 14.50
CA GLU A 179 -14.35 -6.47 14.69
C GLU A 179 -13.45 -7.59 15.28
N GLU A 180 -12.15 -7.34 15.49
CA GLU A 180 -11.19 -8.28 16.09
C GLU A 180 -10.99 -8.13 17.61
N ILE A 181 -11.86 -7.38 18.31
CA ILE A 181 -11.89 -7.22 19.78
C ILE A 181 -13.19 -7.79 20.34
#